data_AF-A0AA91PZ67-F1
#
_entry.id   AF-A0AA91PZ67-F1
#
_cell.length_a   1.000
_cell.length_b   1.000
_cell.length_c   1.000
_cell.angle_alpha   90.00
_cell.angle_beta   90.00
_cell.angle_gamma   90.00
#
_symmetry.space_group_name_H-M   'P 1'
#
loop_
_entity.id
_entity.type
_entity.pdbx_description
1 polymer ?
#
loop_
_entity_poly.entity_id
_entity_poly.type
_entity_poly.pdbx_seq_one_letter_code
_entity_poly.pdbx_strand_id
1 'polypeptide(L)'
;MELSVPQTVIESDYKLALKHFVNKDFGKSYPTIVKLHDTCYRNLERNIITEALFIKIVALYLTQVGVLLNPSEANASFRLPIPERKRLLQSIEDNSVYNTLAQFYGGVREVPSELLYHAFLLNYACRKSVSDPQSIAAEFQRVYYSLDFDTDNASNDRYLKRFVDIYVFNVLPDNEEFDLALQVAKGNPLLDSEKAETKLKGIRELRRQEKDSKENMTKAKMEEEKQRSMLEMEKKKRAKEEADLKYRSLKQIKQEHEKERTLKSNHSPSSHDKSNTSHINQLSLRAHHGIHFDEASKDTKN
;
A
#
# COMPACT_ATOMS: atom_id res chain seq x y z
N MET A 1 -5.22 32.36 -33.57
CA MET A 1 -6.66 32.03 -33.52
C MET A 1 -6.76 30.52 -33.39
N GLU A 2 -6.90 29.99 -32.18
CA GLU A 2 -7.21 28.57 -32.00
C GLU A 2 -8.72 28.38 -32.18
N LEU A 3 -9.10 27.55 -33.16
CA LEU A 3 -10.49 27.19 -33.43
C LEU A 3 -11.06 26.48 -32.19
N SER A 4 -12.06 27.08 -31.54
CA SER A 4 -12.71 26.46 -30.39
C SER A 4 -13.41 25.18 -30.82
N VAL A 5 -13.07 24.06 -30.18
CA VAL A 5 -13.74 22.78 -30.38
C VAL A 5 -15.22 22.94 -30.02
N PRO A 6 -16.17 22.54 -30.88
CA PRO A 6 -17.60 22.65 -30.57
C PRO A 6 -17.98 21.87 -29.31
N GLN A 7 -18.93 22.40 -28.53
CA GLN A 7 -19.45 21.75 -27.32
C GLN A 7 -19.85 20.29 -27.54
N THR A 8 -20.44 19.99 -28.71
CA THR A 8 -20.89 18.64 -29.08
C THR A 8 -19.76 17.62 -29.15
N VAL A 9 -18.57 18.05 -29.58
CA VAL A 9 -17.37 17.19 -29.63
C VAL A 9 -16.87 16.93 -28.21
N ILE A 10 -16.78 17.98 -27.38
CA ILE A 10 -16.38 17.86 -25.97
C ILE A 10 -17.32 16.91 -25.21
N GLU A 11 -18.63 17.03 -25.44
CA GLU A 11 -19.63 16.19 -24.80
C GLU A 11 -19.56 14.73 -25.28
N SER A 12 -19.26 14.51 -26.57
CA SER A 12 -19.00 13.18 -27.12
C SER A 12 -17.76 12.54 -26.50
N ASP A 13 -16.66 13.29 -26.39
CA ASP A 13 -15.41 12.83 -25.78
C ASP A 13 -15.60 12.51 -24.30
N TYR A 14 -16.38 13.32 -23.56
CA TYR A 14 -16.75 13.03 -22.19
C TYR A 14 -17.54 11.71 -22.08
N LYS A 15 -18.58 11.51 -22.92
CA LYS A 15 -19.36 10.27 -22.95
C LYS A 15 -18.49 9.06 -23.28
N LEU A 16 -17.53 9.22 -24.19
CA LEU A 16 -16.58 8.17 -24.56
C LEU A 16 -15.63 7.84 -23.41
N ALA A 17 -15.07 8.84 -22.73
CA ALA A 17 -14.24 8.65 -21.55
C ALA A 17 -15.01 7.93 -20.44
N LEU A 18 -16.25 8.36 -20.15
CA LEU A 18 -17.12 7.73 -19.17
C LEU A 18 -17.40 6.26 -19.51
N LYS A 19 -17.71 5.96 -20.78
CA LYS A 19 -17.93 4.59 -21.24
C LYS A 19 -16.71 3.71 -21.01
N HIS A 20 -15.52 4.19 -21.36
CA HIS A 20 -14.27 3.46 -21.11
C HIS A 20 -13.99 3.28 -19.61
N PHE A 21 -14.25 4.30 -18.79
CA PHE A 21 -14.12 4.22 -17.34
C PHE A 21 -15.02 3.14 -16.73
N VAL A 22 -16.31 3.12 -17.09
CA VAL A 22 -17.27 2.11 -16.60
C VAL A 22 -16.84 0.70 -17.00
N ASN A 23 -16.25 0.54 -18.18
CA ASN A 23 -15.68 -0.73 -18.65
C ASN A 23 -14.29 -1.06 -18.07
N LYS A 24 -13.77 -0.23 -17.14
CA LYS A 24 -12.43 -0.35 -16.56
C LYS A 24 -11.29 -0.29 -17.59
N ASP A 25 -11.53 0.28 -18.77
CA ASP A 25 -10.52 0.56 -19.80
C ASP A 25 -9.84 1.91 -19.50
N PHE A 26 -9.05 1.94 -18.43
CA PHE A 26 -8.35 3.14 -17.99
C PHE A 26 -7.32 3.64 -19.00
N GLY A 27 -6.76 2.75 -19.83
CA GLY A 27 -5.78 3.10 -20.87
C GLY A 27 -6.35 4.05 -21.93
N LYS A 28 -7.66 3.97 -22.21
CA LYS A 28 -8.34 4.92 -23.10
C LYS A 28 -9.07 6.03 -22.36
N SER A 29 -9.68 5.70 -21.22
CA SER A 29 -10.45 6.65 -20.43
C SER A 29 -9.57 7.79 -19.90
N TYR A 30 -8.44 7.45 -19.28
CA TYR A 30 -7.63 8.41 -18.55
C TYR A 30 -7.00 9.48 -19.46
N PRO A 31 -6.34 9.13 -20.59
CA PRO A 31 -5.80 10.15 -21.50
C PRO A 31 -6.86 11.05 -22.10
N THR A 32 -8.07 10.54 -22.32
CA THR A 32 -9.20 11.32 -22.86
C THR A 32 -9.68 12.34 -21.83
N ILE A 33 -9.91 11.91 -20.58
CA ILE A 33 -10.41 12.82 -19.54
C ILE A 33 -9.38 13.86 -19.12
N VAL A 34 -8.08 13.52 -19.14
CA VAL A 34 -7.00 14.49 -18.86
C VAL A 34 -7.05 15.65 -19.86
N LYS A 35 -7.13 15.36 -21.16
CA LYS A 35 -7.23 16.40 -22.20
C LYS A 35 -8.46 17.30 -22.03
N LEU A 36 -9.59 16.71 -21.65
CA LEU A 36 -10.81 17.46 -21.37
C LEU A 36 -10.63 18.35 -20.14
N HIS A 37 -10.07 17.82 -19.06
CA HIS A 37 -9.81 18.56 -17.83
C HIS A 37 -8.87 19.76 -18.06
N ASP A 38 -7.79 19.58 -18.83
CA ASP A 38 -6.80 20.64 -19.13
C ASP A 38 -7.39 21.84 -19.88
N THR A 39 -8.54 21.67 -20.55
CA THR A 39 -9.18 22.72 -21.34
C THR A 39 -10.51 23.19 -20.77
N CYS A 40 -11.12 22.45 -19.84
CA CYS A 40 -12.50 22.69 -19.39
C CYS A 40 -12.69 24.04 -18.67
N TYR A 41 -11.73 24.50 -17.85
CA TYR A 41 -11.80 25.80 -17.17
C TYR A 41 -11.91 26.96 -18.17
N ARG A 42 -11.00 27.03 -19.14
CA ARG A 42 -11.03 28.04 -20.21
C ARG A 42 -12.28 27.94 -21.08
N ASN A 43 -12.76 26.71 -21.33
CA ASN A 43 -13.97 26.50 -22.12
C ASN A 43 -15.22 26.96 -21.37
N LEU A 44 -15.25 26.84 -20.04
CA LEU A 44 -16.34 27.37 -19.21
C LEU A 44 -16.31 28.90 -19.18
N GLU A 45 -15.15 29.52 -18.95
CA GLU A 45 -15.00 31.00 -18.98
C GLU A 45 -15.43 31.61 -20.32
N ARG A 46 -15.17 30.90 -21.43
CA ARG A 46 -15.57 31.31 -22.78
C ARG A 46 -17.01 30.94 -23.14
N ASN A 47 -17.78 30.36 -22.22
CA ASN A 47 -19.14 29.86 -22.44
C ASN A 47 -19.24 28.84 -23.60
N ILE A 48 -18.19 28.08 -23.86
CA ILE A 48 -18.18 26.99 -24.85
C ILE A 48 -18.86 25.74 -24.27
N ILE A 49 -18.73 25.52 -22.96
CA ILE A 49 -19.40 24.43 -22.24
C ILE A 49 -20.28 24.99 -21.12
N THR A 50 -21.31 24.25 -20.77
CA THR A 50 -22.13 24.57 -19.60
C THR A 50 -21.42 24.17 -18.31
N GLU A 51 -21.76 24.82 -17.21
CA GLU A 51 -21.27 24.46 -15.87
C GLU A 51 -21.57 22.99 -15.54
N ALA A 52 -22.75 22.49 -15.92
CA ALA A 52 -23.12 21.09 -15.70
C ALA A 52 -22.18 20.10 -16.41
N LEU A 53 -21.67 20.45 -17.60
CA LEU A 53 -20.69 19.62 -18.31
C LEU A 53 -19.29 19.78 -17.70
N PHE A 54 -18.91 20.98 -17.30
CA PHE A 54 -17.66 21.24 -16.57
C PHE A 54 -17.58 20.38 -15.29
N ILE A 55 -18.63 20.41 -14.46
CA ILE A 55 -18.69 19.65 -13.21
C ILE A 55 -18.48 18.16 -13.49
N LYS A 56 -19.15 17.61 -14.51
CA LYS A 56 -19.01 16.22 -14.92
C LYS A 56 -17.59 15.85 -15.34
N ILE A 57 -16.93 16.71 -16.13
CA ILE A 57 -15.54 16.48 -16.58
C ILE A 57 -14.59 16.44 -15.38
N VAL A 58 -14.68 17.44 -14.50
CA VAL A 58 -13.81 17.52 -13.31
C VAL A 58 -14.09 16.38 -12.34
N ALA A 59 -15.35 16.07 -12.04
CA ALA A 59 -15.71 14.96 -11.15
C ALA A 59 -15.20 13.61 -11.67
N LEU A 60 -15.34 13.34 -12.97
CA LEU A 60 -14.83 12.10 -13.59
C LEU A 60 -13.30 12.05 -13.57
N TYR A 61 -12.62 13.18 -13.80
CA TYR A 61 -11.17 13.28 -13.69
C TYR A 61 -10.69 12.93 -12.27
N LEU A 62 -11.25 13.59 -11.24
CA LEU A 62 -10.87 13.37 -9.84
C LEU A 62 -11.14 11.92 -9.39
N THR A 63 -12.27 11.35 -9.81
CA THR A 63 -12.59 9.94 -9.55
C THR A 63 -11.55 9.00 -10.16
N GLN A 64 -11.16 9.23 -11.41
CA GLN A 64 -10.15 8.41 -12.08
C GLN A 64 -8.77 8.54 -11.42
N VAL A 65 -8.38 9.76 -11.02
CA VAL A 65 -7.12 9.98 -10.29
C VAL A 65 -7.12 9.19 -8.98
N GLY A 66 -8.20 9.23 -8.20
CA GLY A 66 -8.31 8.49 -6.94
C GLY A 66 -8.15 6.97 -7.11
N VAL A 67 -8.84 6.41 -8.11
CA VAL A 67 -8.74 4.98 -8.44
C VAL A 67 -7.33 4.59 -8.88
N LEU A 68 -6.70 5.39 -9.75
CA LEU A 68 -5.39 5.08 -10.32
C LEU A 68 -4.23 5.31 -9.34
N LEU A 69 -4.40 6.18 -8.36
CA LEU A 69 -3.43 6.37 -7.28
C LEU A 69 -3.48 5.24 -6.24
N ASN A 70 -4.60 4.52 -6.12
CA ASN A 70 -4.78 3.39 -5.21
C ASN A 70 -4.76 2.02 -5.96
N PRO A 71 -3.58 1.42 -6.18
CA PRO A 71 -3.43 0.21 -7.00
C PRO A 71 -4.16 -1.02 -6.43
N SER A 72 -4.49 -1.03 -5.13
CA SER A 72 -5.30 -2.08 -4.49
C SER A 72 -6.76 -2.09 -4.94
N GLU A 73 -7.28 -0.97 -5.44
CA GLU A 73 -8.67 -0.86 -5.93
C GLU A 73 -8.75 -0.98 -7.46
N ALA A 74 -7.66 -0.68 -8.16
CA ALA A 74 -7.69 -0.52 -9.60
C ALA A 74 -7.94 -1.83 -10.36
N ASN A 75 -7.52 -3.01 -9.84
CA ASN A 75 -7.47 -4.27 -10.62
C ASN A 75 -6.95 -4.07 -12.06
N ALA A 76 -6.16 -3.01 -12.27
CA ALA A 76 -5.98 -2.40 -13.57
C ALA A 76 -4.65 -2.88 -14.16
N SER A 77 -4.73 -3.40 -15.37
CA SER A 77 -3.57 -3.57 -16.25
C SER A 77 -2.86 -2.22 -16.48
N PHE A 78 -3.63 -1.13 -16.50
CA PHE A 78 -3.11 0.21 -16.66
C PHE A 78 -2.53 0.77 -15.35
N ARG A 79 -1.29 1.27 -15.42
CA ARG A 79 -0.62 1.96 -14.33
C ARG A 79 -0.20 3.34 -14.79
N LEU A 80 -0.36 4.32 -13.91
CA LEU A 80 0.15 5.67 -14.16
C LEU A 80 1.68 5.65 -14.29
N PRO A 81 2.24 6.41 -15.24
CA PRO A 81 3.66 6.71 -15.26
C PRO A 81 4.12 7.26 -13.90
N ILE A 82 5.30 6.82 -13.44
CA ILE A 82 5.91 7.28 -12.18
C ILE A 82 5.94 8.82 -12.05
N PRO A 83 6.39 9.61 -13.06
CA PRO A 83 6.44 11.06 -12.91
C PRO A 83 5.05 11.70 -12.78
N GLU A 84 4.04 11.13 -13.45
CA GLU A 84 2.66 11.59 -13.35
C GLU A 84 2.07 11.25 -11.98
N ARG A 85 2.29 10.02 -11.49
CA ARG A 85 1.89 9.61 -10.14
C ARG A 85 2.47 10.54 -9.07
N LYS A 86 3.76 10.86 -9.13
CA LYS A 86 4.41 11.77 -8.17
C LYS A 86 3.78 13.17 -8.19
N ARG A 87 3.54 13.70 -9.39
CA ARG A 87 2.90 15.02 -9.57
C ARG A 87 1.49 15.07 -8.98
N LEU A 88 0.70 14.03 -9.20
CA LEU A 88 -0.67 13.95 -8.66
C LEU A 88 -0.67 13.83 -7.13
N LEU A 89 0.26 13.06 -6.55
CA LEU A 89 0.40 12.97 -5.09
C LEU A 89 0.81 14.32 -4.49
N GLN A 90 1.77 15.02 -5.10
CA GLN A 90 2.14 16.38 -4.69
C GLN A 90 0.96 17.35 -4.80
N SER A 91 0.19 17.26 -5.88
CA SER A 91 -1.01 18.06 -6.10
C SER A 91 -2.07 17.87 -5.00
N ILE A 92 -2.18 16.65 -4.45
CA ILE A 92 -3.04 16.32 -3.31
C ILE A 92 -2.46 16.87 -2.01
N GLU A 93 -1.15 16.70 -1.78
CA GLU A 93 -0.44 17.26 -0.61
C GLU A 93 -0.59 18.78 -0.50
N ASP A 94 -0.49 19.48 -1.63
CA ASP A 94 -0.58 20.94 -1.68
C ASP A 94 -2.03 21.46 -1.68
N ASN A 95 -3.03 20.57 -1.60
CA ASN A 95 -4.45 20.88 -1.79
C ASN A 95 -4.74 21.68 -3.09
N SER A 96 -3.91 21.49 -4.12
CA SER A 96 -3.93 22.32 -5.33
C SER A 96 -5.24 22.24 -6.09
N VAL A 97 -5.89 21.07 -6.13
CA VAL A 97 -7.20 20.88 -6.78
C VAL A 97 -8.24 21.77 -6.11
N TYR A 98 -8.33 21.70 -4.78
CA TYR A 98 -9.25 22.51 -3.99
C TYR A 98 -8.96 24.01 -4.15
N ASN A 99 -7.69 24.41 -4.03
CA ASN A 99 -7.29 25.80 -4.19
C ASN A 99 -7.62 26.34 -5.59
N THR A 100 -7.42 25.53 -6.63
CA THR A 100 -7.77 25.91 -8.02
C THR A 100 -9.27 26.12 -8.16
N LEU A 101 -10.09 25.23 -7.60
CA LEU A 101 -11.55 25.36 -7.63
C LEU A 101 -12.02 26.59 -6.86
N ALA A 102 -11.53 26.80 -5.64
CA ALA A 102 -11.88 27.96 -4.84
C ALA A 102 -11.47 29.27 -5.53
N GLN A 103 -10.27 29.31 -6.14
CA GLN A 103 -9.82 30.46 -6.90
C GLN A 103 -10.71 30.71 -8.13
N PHE A 104 -11.08 29.65 -8.85
CA PHE A 104 -11.90 29.74 -10.06
C PHE A 104 -13.31 30.26 -9.78
N TYR A 105 -13.92 29.82 -8.68
CA TYR A 105 -15.27 30.25 -8.27
C TYR A 105 -15.29 31.55 -7.44
N GLY A 106 -14.13 32.10 -7.09
CA GLY A 106 -14.02 33.33 -6.29
C GLY A 106 -14.15 33.13 -4.78
N GLY A 107 -14.21 31.88 -4.31
CA GLY A 107 -14.30 31.52 -2.92
C GLY A 107 -14.76 30.08 -2.74
N VAL A 108 -14.72 29.60 -1.49
CA VAL A 108 -15.04 28.20 -1.12
C VAL A 108 -16.54 27.93 -1.13
N ARG A 109 -17.34 28.95 -0.78
CA ARG A 109 -18.79 28.84 -0.65
C ARG A 109 -19.48 28.79 -2.01
N GLU A 110 -18.79 29.31 -3.01
CA GLU A 110 -19.22 29.44 -4.39
C GLU A 110 -18.90 28.18 -5.21
N VAL A 111 -18.00 27.31 -4.70
CA VAL A 111 -17.70 26.03 -5.36
C VAL A 111 -18.92 25.11 -5.27
N PRO A 112 -19.38 24.53 -6.40
CA PRO A 112 -20.43 23.52 -6.38
C PRO A 112 -20.08 22.36 -5.45
N SER A 113 -21.03 21.99 -4.60
CA SER A 113 -20.88 20.90 -3.62
C SER A 113 -20.43 19.57 -4.24
N GLU A 114 -20.84 19.30 -5.48
CA GLU A 114 -20.37 18.14 -6.25
C GLU A 114 -18.86 18.13 -6.43
N LEU A 115 -18.27 19.27 -6.82
CA LEU A 115 -16.82 19.39 -7.02
C LEU A 115 -16.08 19.35 -5.69
N LEU A 116 -16.63 20.04 -4.68
CA LEU A 116 -16.09 20.02 -3.33
C LEU A 116 -16.03 18.59 -2.79
N TYR A 117 -17.14 17.84 -2.88
CA TYR A 117 -17.21 16.45 -2.48
C TYR A 117 -16.16 15.58 -3.18
N HIS A 118 -16.02 15.68 -4.51
CA HIS A 118 -15.06 14.84 -5.25
C HIS A 118 -13.59 15.21 -4.95
N ALA A 119 -13.28 16.50 -4.74
CA ALA A 119 -11.94 16.93 -4.36
C ALA A 119 -11.56 16.38 -2.97
N PHE A 120 -12.46 16.49 -2.00
CA PHE A 120 -12.23 15.97 -0.66
C PHE A 120 -12.25 14.43 -0.59
N LEU A 121 -13.09 13.79 -1.40
CA LEU A 121 -13.07 12.34 -1.57
C LEU A 121 -11.73 11.86 -2.13
N LEU A 122 -11.15 12.57 -3.11
CA LEU A 122 -9.82 12.27 -3.64
C LEU A 122 -8.75 12.34 -2.54
N ASN A 123 -8.72 13.44 -1.79
CA ASN A 123 -7.78 13.62 -0.68
C ASN A 123 -7.92 12.48 0.34
N TYR A 124 -9.14 12.18 0.76
CA TYR A 124 -9.40 11.11 1.72
C TYR A 124 -9.03 9.72 1.18
N ALA A 125 -9.36 9.42 -0.08
CA ALA A 125 -9.03 8.14 -0.71
C ALA A 125 -7.52 7.93 -0.80
N CYS A 126 -6.76 9.00 -1.08
CA CYS A 126 -5.31 8.94 -1.22
C CYS A 126 -4.53 9.21 0.08
N ARG A 127 -5.20 9.39 1.22
CA ARG A 127 -4.58 9.77 2.50
C ARG A 127 -3.40 8.90 2.95
N LYS A 128 -3.42 7.61 2.63
CA LYS A 128 -2.34 6.66 2.99
C LYS A 128 -1.10 6.79 2.11
N SER A 129 -1.23 7.45 0.96
CA SER A 129 -0.16 7.68 0.00
C SER A 129 0.49 9.05 0.17
N VAL A 130 -0.03 9.88 1.08
CA VAL A 130 0.38 11.25 1.36
C VAL A 130 1.26 11.27 2.62
N SER A 131 2.22 12.19 2.67
CA SER A 131 3.23 12.28 3.74
C SER A 131 2.63 12.69 5.10
N ASP A 132 1.65 13.59 5.11
CA ASP A 132 0.96 14.03 6.33
C ASP A 132 -0.56 13.82 6.25
N PRO A 133 -1.08 12.67 6.72
CA PRO A 133 -2.51 12.40 6.74
C PRO A 133 -3.31 13.31 7.68
N GLN A 134 -2.69 13.91 8.70
CA GLN A 134 -3.39 14.78 9.66
C GLN A 134 -3.78 16.11 9.02
N SER A 135 -2.98 16.59 8.06
CA SER A 135 -3.30 17.79 7.27
C SER A 135 -4.66 17.68 6.56
N ILE A 136 -5.05 16.47 6.14
CA ILE A 136 -6.32 16.23 5.45
C ILE A 136 -7.50 16.45 6.41
N ALA A 137 -7.40 15.95 7.65
CA ALA A 137 -8.47 16.13 8.64
C ALA A 137 -8.68 17.60 9.01
N ALA A 138 -7.59 18.34 9.19
CA ALA A 138 -7.63 19.78 9.44
C ALA A 138 -8.28 20.55 8.28
N GLU A 139 -8.02 20.14 7.04
CA GLU A 139 -8.62 20.74 5.85
C GLU A 139 -10.14 20.47 5.78
N PHE A 140 -10.56 19.24 6.06
CA PHE A 140 -11.99 18.90 6.17
C PHE A 140 -12.69 19.75 7.23
N GLN A 141 -12.08 19.91 8.40
CA GLN A 141 -12.61 20.73 9.49
C GLN A 141 -12.75 22.21 9.08
N ARG A 142 -11.70 22.77 8.48
CA ARG A 142 -11.68 24.16 8.00
C ARG A 142 -12.81 24.44 7.02
N VAL A 143 -13.01 23.54 6.05
CA VAL A 143 -14.08 23.68 5.05
C VAL A 143 -15.44 23.42 5.67
N TYR A 144 -15.59 22.42 6.53
CA TYR A 144 -16.85 22.15 7.21
C TYR A 144 -17.41 23.39 7.93
N TYR A 145 -16.57 24.13 8.65
CA TYR A 145 -17.00 25.35 9.36
C TYR A 145 -17.19 26.57 8.46
N SER A 146 -16.76 26.54 7.20
CA SER A 146 -16.99 27.65 6.26
C SER A 146 -18.30 27.51 5.49
N LEU A 147 -18.89 26.31 5.47
CA LEU A 147 -20.14 25.98 4.77
C LEU A 147 -21.37 26.39 5.58
N ASP A 148 -22.45 26.68 4.87
CA ASP A 148 -23.76 26.99 5.43
C ASP A 148 -24.70 25.80 5.25
N PHE A 149 -25.17 25.23 6.36
CA PHE A 149 -26.04 24.06 6.39
C PHE A 149 -27.50 24.40 6.67
N ASP A 150 -27.81 25.66 7.01
CA ASP A 150 -29.13 26.10 7.46
C ASP A 150 -30.00 26.65 6.31
N THR A 151 -29.53 26.56 5.06
CA THR A 151 -30.28 27.00 3.89
C THR A 151 -31.28 25.94 3.41
N ASP A 152 -32.43 26.37 2.88
CA ASP A 152 -33.45 25.46 2.33
C ASP A 152 -32.89 24.51 1.25
N ASN A 153 -31.88 24.96 0.50
CA ASN A 153 -31.24 24.19 -0.56
C ASN A 153 -30.27 23.12 -0.02
N ALA A 154 -29.70 23.29 1.18
CA ALA A 154 -28.74 22.35 1.75
C ALA A 154 -29.34 20.97 1.99
N SER A 155 -30.62 20.91 2.38
CA SER A 155 -31.35 19.65 2.62
C SER A 155 -31.52 18.78 1.38
N ASN A 156 -31.60 19.40 0.20
CA ASN A 156 -31.73 18.72 -1.09
C ASN A 156 -30.37 18.46 -1.77
N ASP A 157 -29.29 19.04 -1.23
CA ASP A 157 -27.95 18.87 -1.76
C ASP A 157 -27.34 17.53 -1.33
N ARG A 158 -27.48 16.54 -2.20
CA ARG A 158 -26.94 15.19 -1.99
C ARG A 158 -25.42 15.18 -1.81
N TYR A 159 -24.67 16.11 -2.42
CA TYR A 159 -23.21 16.10 -2.39
C TYR A 159 -22.69 16.78 -1.13
N LEU A 160 -23.35 17.83 -0.67
CA LEU A 160 -23.10 18.43 0.64
C LEU A 160 -23.35 17.40 1.75
N LYS A 161 -24.47 16.67 1.69
CA LYS A 161 -24.73 15.57 2.63
C LYS A 161 -23.65 14.50 2.60
N ARG A 162 -23.21 14.08 1.41
CA ARG A 162 -22.12 13.08 1.26
C ARG A 162 -20.78 13.59 1.78
N PHE A 163 -20.49 14.89 1.63
CA PHE A 163 -19.30 15.50 2.21
C PHE A 163 -19.35 15.41 3.74
N VAL A 164 -20.47 15.78 4.36
CA VAL A 164 -20.69 15.66 5.80
C VAL A 164 -20.60 14.20 6.25
N ASP A 165 -21.18 13.25 5.51
CA ASP A 165 -21.10 11.82 5.79
C ASP A 165 -19.64 11.34 5.84
N ILE A 166 -18.81 11.72 4.86
CA ILE A 166 -17.38 11.36 4.85
C ILE A 166 -16.67 11.99 6.04
N TYR A 167 -16.90 13.27 6.32
CA TYR A 167 -16.23 13.93 7.44
C TYR A 167 -16.56 13.25 8.77
N VAL A 168 -17.85 13.05 9.05
CA VAL A 168 -18.35 12.54 10.33
C VAL A 168 -18.10 11.04 10.52
N PHE A 169 -18.35 10.22 9.50
CA PHE A 169 -18.30 8.76 9.66
C PHE A 169 -16.98 8.14 9.24
N ASN A 170 -16.12 8.88 8.54
CA ASN A 170 -14.86 8.35 8.03
C ASN A 170 -13.67 9.16 8.56
N VAL A 171 -13.59 10.46 8.28
CA VAL A 171 -12.41 11.28 8.61
C VAL A 171 -12.21 11.40 10.12
N LEU A 172 -13.24 11.78 10.89
CA LEU A 172 -13.11 11.94 12.34
C LEU A 172 -12.82 10.60 13.04
N PRO A 173 -13.55 9.49 12.76
CA PRO A 173 -13.21 8.18 13.31
C PRO A 173 -11.82 7.66 12.89
N ASP A 174 -11.35 8.02 11.69
CA ASP A 174 -9.99 7.69 11.23
C ASP A 174 -8.91 8.31 12.13
N ASN A 175 -9.19 9.47 12.71
CA ASN A 175 -8.30 10.23 13.61
C ASN A 175 -8.62 10.02 15.10
N GLU A 176 -9.43 9.02 15.43
CA GLU A 176 -9.88 8.74 16.81
C GLU A 176 -10.70 9.85 17.47
N GLU A 177 -11.20 10.83 16.71
CA GLU A 177 -11.99 11.98 17.17
C GLU A 177 -13.50 11.68 17.24
N PHE A 178 -13.87 10.61 17.96
CA PHE A 178 -15.27 10.16 18.05
C PHE A 178 -16.19 11.15 18.77
N ASP A 179 -15.68 11.86 19.77
CA ASP A 179 -16.48 12.83 20.53
C ASP A 179 -16.83 14.04 19.65
N LEU A 180 -15.88 14.51 18.84
CA LEU A 180 -16.14 15.54 17.84
C LEU A 180 -17.12 15.05 16.78
N ALA A 181 -16.98 13.81 16.31
CA ALA A 181 -17.93 13.22 15.34
C ALA A 181 -19.36 13.20 15.88
N LEU A 182 -19.54 12.85 17.16
CA LEU A 182 -20.84 12.88 17.83
C LEU A 182 -21.38 14.31 17.99
N GLN A 183 -20.53 15.27 18.37
CA GLN A 183 -20.93 16.67 18.49
C GLN A 183 -21.39 17.23 17.14
N VAL A 184 -20.61 16.99 16.08
CA VAL A 184 -20.92 17.42 14.71
C VAL A 184 -22.21 16.76 14.21
N ALA A 185 -22.39 15.46 14.45
CA ALA A 185 -23.61 14.73 14.07
C ALA A 185 -24.89 15.23 14.77
N LYS A 186 -24.78 15.72 16.01
CA LYS A 186 -25.91 16.29 16.76
C LYS A 186 -26.24 17.72 16.32
N GLY A 187 -25.23 18.49 15.91
CA GLY A 187 -25.40 19.89 15.52
C GLY A 187 -25.71 20.12 14.05
N ASN A 188 -25.51 19.14 13.17
CA ASN A 188 -25.69 19.33 11.73
C ASN A 188 -27.10 18.93 11.25
N PRO A 189 -27.85 19.83 10.59
CA PRO A 189 -29.23 19.56 10.16
C PRO A 189 -29.35 18.52 9.04
N LEU A 190 -28.26 18.19 8.34
CA LEU A 190 -28.27 17.20 7.26
C LEU A 190 -28.21 15.74 7.76
N LEU A 191 -27.91 15.55 9.04
CA LEU A 191 -27.78 14.25 9.68
C LEU A 191 -28.92 13.99 10.66
N ASP A 192 -29.43 12.76 10.62
CA ASP A 192 -30.32 12.24 11.66
C ASP A 192 -29.45 11.84 12.86
N SER A 193 -29.55 12.58 13.96
CA SER A 193 -28.67 12.42 15.12
C SER A 193 -28.74 11.02 15.74
N GLU A 194 -29.92 10.39 15.76
CA GLU A 194 -30.13 9.08 16.37
C GLU A 194 -29.50 7.96 15.52
N LYS A 195 -29.70 8.05 14.20
CA LYS A 195 -29.05 7.14 13.24
C LYS A 195 -27.53 7.35 13.21
N ALA A 196 -27.09 8.60 13.26
CA ALA A 196 -25.68 8.95 13.25
C ALA A 196 -24.96 8.42 14.51
N GLU A 197 -25.56 8.57 15.68
CA GLU A 197 -25.01 8.03 16.94
C GLU A 197 -24.90 6.50 16.89
N THR A 198 -25.94 5.81 16.40
CA THR A 198 -25.93 4.35 16.24
C THR A 198 -24.82 3.90 15.29
N LYS A 199 -24.65 4.59 14.17
CA LYS A 199 -23.60 4.31 13.18
C LYS A 199 -22.20 4.55 13.76
N LEU A 200 -21.99 5.65 14.48
CA LEU A 200 -20.71 5.96 15.13
C LEU A 200 -20.35 4.94 16.21
N LYS A 201 -21.32 4.48 17.02
CA LYS A 201 -21.12 3.37 17.98
C LYS A 201 -20.69 2.09 17.26
N GLY A 202 -21.36 1.74 16.15
CA GLY A 202 -20.99 0.58 15.34
C GLY A 202 -19.57 0.67 14.76
N ILE A 203 -19.18 1.83 14.24
CA ILE A 203 -17.83 2.09 13.73
C ILE A 203 -16.78 1.97 14.84
N ARG A 204 -17.06 2.55 16.01
CA ARG A 204 -16.15 2.49 17.17
C ARG A 204 -15.91 1.06 17.64
N GLU A 205 -16.96 0.24 17.68
CA GLU A 205 -16.84 -1.17 18.06
C GLU A 205 -16.05 -1.97 17.03
N LEU A 206 -16.34 -1.79 15.74
CA LEU A 206 -15.62 -2.47 14.66
C LEU A 206 -14.13 -2.11 14.67
N ARG A 207 -13.80 -0.84 14.92
CA ARG A 207 -12.41 -0.36 15.09
C ARG A 207 -11.69 -1.04 16.25
N ARG A 208 -12.37 -1.18 17.39
CA ARG A 208 -11.82 -1.88 18.56
C ARG A 208 -11.51 -3.34 18.22
N GLN A 209 -12.45 -4.04 17.57
CA GLN A 209 -12.26 -5.43 17.15
C GLN A 209 -11.10 -5.59 16.15
N GLU A 210 -10.98 -4.68 15.17
CA GLU A 210 -9.85 -4.70 14.23
C GLU A 210 -8.51 -4.46 14.91
N LYS A 211 -8.46 -3.57 15.90
CA LYS A 211 -7.25 -3.29 16.70
C LYS A 211 -6.84 -4.51 17.51
N ASP A 212 -7.78 -5.10 18.25
CA ASP A 212 -7.54 -6.30 19.06
C ASP A 212 -7.08 -7.48 18.19
N SER A 213 -7.69 -7.65 17.02
CA SER A 213 -7.31 -8.68 16.05
C SER A 213 -5.88 -8.47 15.51
N LYS A 214 -5.51 -7.24 15.14
CA LYS A 214 -4.16 -6.90 14.68
C LYS A 214 -3.12 -7.07 15.79
N GLU A 215 -3.43 -6.68 17.01
CA GLU A 215 -2.56 -6.87 18.18
C GLU A 215 -2.34 -8.36 18.47
N ASN A 216 -3.38 -9.18 18.40
CA ASN A 216 -3.27 -10.62 18.58
C ASN A 216 -2.45 -11.29 17.47
N MET A 217 -2.66 -10.89 16.21
CA MET A 217 -1.87 -11.39 15.09
C MET A 217 -0.39 -10.99 15.18
N THR A 218 -0.08 -9.76 15.59
CA THR A 218 1.30 -9.29 15.73
C THR A 218 2.01 -9.97 16.90
N LYS A 219 1.32 -10.15 18.04
CA LYS A 219 1.83 -10.94 19.18
C LYS A 219 2.08 -12.39 18.79
N ALA A 220 1.16 -13.03 18.06
CA ALA A 220 1.34 -14.40 17.58
C ALA A 220 2.54 -14.54 16.63
N LYS A 221 2.73 -13.60 15.70
CA LYS A 221 3.90 -13.58 14.80
C LYS A 221 5.21 -13.39 15.55
N MET A 222 5.26 -12.48 16.51
CA MET A 222 6.46 -12.26 17.33
C MET A 222 6.80 -13.49 18.17
N GLU A 223 5.81 -14.16 18.74
CA GLU A 223 6.02 -15.38 19.53
C GLU A 223 6.52 -16.53 18.64
N GLU A 224 5.94 -16.69 17.44
CA GLU A 224 6.41 -17.69 16.47
C GLU A 224 7.85 -17.42 16.03
N GLU A 225 8.21 -16.16 15.74
CA GLU A 225 9.58 -15.79 15.36
C GLU A 225 10.58 -16.03 16.51
N LYS A 226 10.19 -15.72 17.75
CA LYS A 226 11.00 -15.99 18.95
C LYS A 226 11.21 -17.48 19.16
N GLN A 227 10.17 -18.31 19.00
CA GLN A 227 10.28 -19.76 19.09
C GLN A 227 11.20 -20.33 18.00
N ARG A 228 11.08 -19.86 16.76
CA ARG A 228 11.99 -20.24 15.67
C ARG A 228 13.44 -19.89 15.98
N SER A 229 13.69 -18.68 16.48
CA SER A 229 15.03 -18.22 16.86
C SER A 229 15.64 -19.06 17.99
N MET A 230 14.86 -19.40 19.03
CA MET A 230 15.32 -20.27 20.12
C MET A 230 15.69 -21.67 19.62
N LEU A 231 14.85 -22.27 18.76
CA LEU A 231 15.13 -23.58 18.16
C LEU A 231 16.39 -23.56 17.28
N GLU A 232 16.62 -22.48 16.52
CA GLU A 232 17.85 -22.34 15.74
C GLU A 232 19.10 -22.19 16.62
N MET A 233 19.03 -21.41 17.71
CA MET A 233 20.14 -21.29 18.65
C MET A 233 20.44 -22.62 19.33
N GLU A 234 19.42 -23.38 19.72
CA GLU A 234 19.60 -24.69 20.34
C GLU A 234 20.21 -25.69 19.36
N LYS A 235 19.74 -25.72 18.10
CA LYS A 235 20.37 -26.53 17.05
C LYS A 235 21.84 -26.17 16.82
N LYS A 236 22.16 -24.87 16.76
CA LYS A 236 23.55 -24.40 16.64
C LYS A 236 24.41 -24.80 17.84
N LYS A 237 23.86 -24.74 19.06
CA LYS A 237 24.56 -25.14 20.27
C LYS A 237 24.85 -26.65 20.28
N ARG A 238 23.86 -27.49 19.97
CA ARG A 238 24.03 -28.95 19.86
C ARG A 238 25.04 -29.31 18.78
N ALA A 239 25.00 -28.65 17.62
CA ALA A 239 25.96 -28.87 16.54
C ALA A 239 27.41 -28.52 16.96
N LYS A 240 27.60 -27.45 17.75
CA LYS A 240 28.91 -27.10 18.32
C LYS A 240 29.38 -28.15 19.33
N GLU A 241 28.53 -28.57 20.25
CA GLU A 241 28.87 -29.59 21.25
C GLU A 241 29.24 -30.93 20.60
N GLU A 242 28.51 -31.36 19.56
CA GLU A 242 28.85 -32.55 18.79
C GLU A 242 30.18 -32.41 18.03
N ALA A 243 30.46 -31.24 17.44
CA ALA A 243 31.73 -30.98 16.77
C ALA A 243 32.90 -31.03 17.77
N ASP A 244 32.73 -30.46 18.96
CA ASP A 244 33.73 -30.48 20.02
C ASP A 244 33.97 -31.90 20.56
N LEU A 245 32.91 -32.70 20.74
CA LEU A 245 33.02 -34.11 21.12
C LEU A 245 33.75 -34.93 20.05
N LYS A 246 33.41 -34.75 18.77
CA LYS A 246 34.11 -35.39 17.65
C LYS A 246 35.58 -35.00 17.62
N TYR A 247 35.90 -33.73 17.83
CA TYR A 247 37.28 -33.24 17.88
C TYR A 247 38.08 -33.85 19.03
N ARG A 248 37.49 -33.91 20.24
CA ARG A 248 38.13 -34.55 21.41
C ARG A 248 38.36 -36.05 21.19
N SER A 249 37.38 -36.77 20.65
CA SER A 249 37.49 -38.19 20.31
C SER A 249 38.60 -38.45 19.28
N LEU A 250 38.65 -37.68 18.19
CA LEU A 250 39.71 -37.77 17.19
C LEU A 250 41.10 -37.49 17.77
N LYS A 251 41.21 -36.53 18.70
CA LYS A 251 42.47 -36.21 19.38
C LYS A 251 42.93 -37.36 20.28
N GLN A 252 42.00 -38.01 20.98
CA GLN A 252 42.28 -39.16 21.83
C GLN A 252 42.72 -40.38 21.01
N ILE A 253 42.03 -40.66 19.89
CA ILE A 253 42.42 -41.71 18.93
C ILE A 253 43.82 -41.45 18.35
N LYS A 254 44.15 -40.20 18.01
CA LYS A 254 45.51 -39.84 17.55
C LYS A 254 46.57 -40.09 18.62
N GLN A 255 46.30 -39.72 19.88
CA GLN A 255 47.22 -39.98 20.99
C GLN A 255 47.38 -41.46 21.29
N GLU A 256 46.32 -42.26 21.19
CA GLU A 256 46.40 -43.72 21.32
C GLU A 256 47.20 -44.35 20.18
N HIS A 257 47.00 -43.91 18.94
CA HIS A 257 47.81 -44.35 17.80
C HIS A 257 49.29 -43.95 17.91
N GLU A 258 49.59 -42.75 18.43
CA GLU A 258 50.96 -42.34 18.71
C GLU A 258 51.59 -43.17 19.83
N LYS A 259 50.83 -43.44 20.91
CA LYS A 259 51.29 -44.31 22.01
C LYS A 259 51.53 -45.74 21.55
N GLU A 260 50.64 -46.32 20.74
CA GLU A 260 50.83 -47.64 20.14
C GLU A 260 52.04 -47.69 19.19
N ARG A 261 52.30 -46.62 18.44
CA ARG A 261 53.52 -46.51 17.61
C ARG A 261 54.79 -46.43 18.45
N THR A 262 54.78 -45.74 19.59
CA THR A 262 55.93 -45.67 20.50
C THR A 262 56.16 -46.94 21.31
N LEU A 263 55.10 -47.71 21.62
CA LEU A 263 55.22 -49.01 22.30
C LEU A 263 55.71 -50.11 21.34
N LYS A 264 55.40 -50.02 20.04
CA LYS A 264 55.91 -50.94 19.01
C LYS A 264 57.30 -50.60 18.48
N SER A 265 57.90 -49.46 18.86
CA SER A 265 59.24 -49.05 18.37
C SER A 265 60.41 -49.42 19.28
N ASN A 266 60.18 -50.11 20.41
CA ASN A 266 61.26 -50.51 21.35
C ASN A 266 61.68 -51.98 21.29
N HIS A 267 61.18 -52.76 20.33
CA HIS A 267 61.79 -54.03 19.94
C HIS A 267 61.96 -54.09 18.41
N SER A 268 63.21 -54.10 17.99
CA SER A 268 63.69 -54.44 16.66
C SER A 268 65.02 -55.19 16.88
N PRO A 269 65.41 -56.16 16.04
CA PRO A 269 65.48 -55.92 14.60
C PRO A 269 65.24 -57.13 13.66
N SER A 270 65.30 -56.82 12.35
CA SER A 270 65.50 -57.73 11.20
C SER A 270 64.25 -58.53 10.82
N SER A 271 63.78 -58.62 9.57
CA SER A 271 64.35 -58.45 8.23
C SER A 271 63.18 -58.45 7.22
N HIS A 272 63.37 -57.92 6.00
CA HIS A 272 62.63 -58.18 4.74
C HIS A 272 61.14 -58.58 4.81
N ASP A 273 60.23 -57.77 4.23
CA ASP A 273 59.66 -58.07 2.90
C ASP A 273 58.68 -56.99 2.38
N LYS A 274 58.42 -57.05 1.08
CA LYS A 274 57.68 -56.12 0.22
C LYS A 274 56.16 -56.09 0.46
N SER A 275 55.57 -55.00 0.00
CA SER A 275 54.15 -54.78 -0.38
C SER A 275 53.14 -54.38 0.71
N ASN A 276 52.72 -53.11 0.69
CA ASN A 276 51.30 -52.67 0.67
C ASN A 276 51.19 -51.16 0.88
N THR A 277 51.67 -50.39 -0.09
CA THR A 277 51.56 -48.93 -0.14
C THR A 277 50.35 -48.45 -0.94
N SER A 278 49.29 -49.27 -1.07
CA SER A 278 48.18 -49.00 -2.01
C SER A 278 46.81 -48.70 -1.38
N HIS A 279 46.57 -48.98 -0.09
CA HIS A 279 45.20 -48.85 0.47
C HIS A 279 44.91 -47.56 1.25
N ILE A 280 45.90 -46.93 1.88
CA ILE A 280 45.63 -45.77 2.76
C ILE A 280 45.49 -44.46 1.96
N ASN A 281 46.21 -44.32 0.84
CA ASN A 281 46.09 -43.14 -0.03
C ASN A 281 44.82 -43.16 -0.91
N GLN A 282 44.14 -44.30 -1.07
CA GLN A 282 42.87 -44.38 -1.81
C GLN A 282 41.66 -43.93 -0.97
N LEU A 283 41.73 -44.00 0.36
CA LEU A 283 40.62 -43.58 1.23
C LEU A 283 40.59 -42.05 1.46
N SER A 284 41.74 -41.36 1.47
CA SER A 284 41.76 -39.90 1.65
C SER A 284 41.32 -39.13 0.40
N LEU A 285 41.58 -39.67 -0.81
CA LEU A 285 41.11 -39.06 -2.05
C LEU A 285 39.59 -39.16 -2.25
N ARG A 286 38.94 -40.18 -1.68
CA ARG A 286 37.48 -40.38 -1.83
C ARG A 286 36.65 -39.51 -0.88
N ALA A 287 37.23 -39.02 0.22
CA ALA A 287 36.58 -38.09 1.14
C ALA A 287 36.59 -36.63 0.64
N HIS A 288 37.53 -36.26 -0.23
CA HIS A 288 37.66 -34.89 -0.75
C HIS A 288 36.89 -34.61 -2.05
N HIS A 289 36.39 -35.63 -2.75
CA HIS A 289 35.61 -35.48 -3.98
C HIS A 289 34.09 -35.71 -3.83
N GLY A 290 33.56 -35.79 -2.60
CA GLY A 290 32.12 -35.94 -2.34
C GLY A 290 31.34 -34.62 -2.17
N ILE A 291 32.00 -33.46 -2.34
CA ILE A 291 31.38 -32.14 -2.20
C ILE A 291 31.69 -31.34 -3.47
N HIS A 292 30.99 -31.62 -4.57
CA HIS A 292 30.60 -30.64 -5.59
C HIS A 292 29.86 -31.33 -6.75
N PHE A 293 28.74 -30.71 -7.16
CA PHE A 293 27.86 -30.99 -8.31
C PHE A 293 26.71 -31.99 -8.09
N ASP A 294 25.58 -31.44 -7.65
CA ASP A 294 24.27 -31.81 -8.22
C ASP A 294 23.36 -30.56 -8.27
N GLU A 295 23.71 -29.64 -9.18
CA GLU A 295 22.82 -28.60 -9.68
C GLU A 295 23.20 -28.35 -11.15
N ALA A 296 22.48 -28.98 -12.08
CA ALA A 296 21.99 -28.39 -13.32
C ALA A 296 21.49 -29.47 -14.29
N SER A 297 20.38 -29.13 -14.96
CA SER A 297 19.87 -29.74 -16.20
C SER A 297 18.90 -30.92 -16.07
N LYS A 298 17.64 -30.58 -15.75
CA LYS A 298 16.49 -31.21 -16.40
C LYS A 298 15.81 -30.17 -17.29
N ASP A 299 16.26 -30.13 -18.54
CA ASP A 299 15.41 -29.74 -19.65
C ASP A 299 15.63 -30.69 -20.83
N THR A 300 14.51 -31.10 -21.42
CA THR A 300 14.27 -31.67 -22.77
C THR A 300 14.37 -33.18 -23.07
N LYS A 301 13.18 -33.68 -23.49
CA LYS A 301 12.84 -34.72 -24.50
C LYS A 301 12.64 -36.17 -24.04
N ASN A 302 11.39 -36.54 -23.76
CA ASN A 302 10.44 -37.07 -24.74
C ASN A 302 9.00 -36.69 -24.35
#